data_AF-A0A2K3KP74-F1
#
_entry.id   AF-A0A2K3KP74-F1
#
_cell.length_a   1.000
_cell.length_b   1.000
_cell.length_c   1.000
_cell.angle_alpha   90.00
_cell.angle_beta   90.00
_cell.angle_gamma   90.00
#
_symmetry.space_group_name_H-M   'P 1'
#
loop_
_entity.id
_entity.type
_entity.pdbx_description
1 polymer ?
#
loop_
_entity_poly.entity_id
_entity_poly.type
_entity_poly.pdbx_seq_one_letter_code
_entity_poly.pdbx_strand_id
1 'polypeptide(L)'
;GDAAHPTTPHCLRSTNMSLLDASVLGKCIEKWGAEKLESALEEYQFIRLPVTSKQVLHARRLGRIKQGLVLPDRDPFDPKSAREEDCQELLQRNTPFFNI
;
A
#
# COMPACT_ATOMS: atom_id res chain seq x y z
N GLY A 1 8.09 6.80 0.34
CA GLY A 1 8.25 5.82 -0.75
C GLY A 1 8.99 4.61 -0.22
N ASP A 2 9.66 3.85 -1.09
CA ASP A 2 10.26 2.56 -0.72
C ASP A 2 11.27 2.61 0.44
N ALA A 3 11.93 3.75 0.66
CA ALA A 3 12.81 3.95 1.81
C ALA A 3 12.08 3.83 3.17
N ALA A 4 10.79 4.22 3.23
CA ALA A 4 9.98 4.20 4.45
C ALA A 4 9.05 2.99 4.52
N HIS A 5 8.64 2.45 3.38
CA HIS A 5 7.67 1.34 3.31
C HIS A 5 7.89 0.46 2.08
N PRO A 6 8.96 -0.36 2.06
CA PRO A 6 9.25 -1.21 0.91
C PRO A 6 8.06 -2.14 0.62
N THR A 7 7.54 -2.04 -0.60
CA THR A 7 6.35 -2.79 -1.03
C THR A 7 6.70 -3.84 -2.08
N THR A 8 6.02 -4.97 -2.04
CA THR A 8 6.17 -6.00 -3.08
C THR A 8 5.51 -5.53 -4.38
N PRO A 9 5.95 -5.99 -5.57
CA PRO A 9 5.43 -5.50 -6.85
C PRO A 9 3.97 -5.90 -7.12
N HIS A 10 3.36 -6.75 -6.30
CA HIS A 10 2.10 -7.45 -6.63
C HIS A 10 0.86 -6.55 -6.74
N CYS A 11 0.92 -5.31 -6.24
CA CYS A 11 -0.12 -4.29 -6.42
C CYS A 11 0.22 -3.20 -7.44
N LEU A 12 1.47 -3.12 -7.94
CA LEU A 12 1.94 -2.06 -8.85
C LEU A 12 1.70 -0.62 -8.33
N ARG A 13 1.86 -0.39 -7.02
CA ARG A 13 1.56 0.91 -6.38
C ARG A 13 2.77 1.71 -5.91
N SER A 14 4.01 1.21 -6.00
CA SER A 14 5.19 1.88 -5.41
C SER A 14 5.34 3.34 -5.89
N THR A 15 5.21 3.59 -7.19
CA THR A 15 5.27 4.95 -7.75
C THR A 15 4.14 5.84 -7.21
N ASN A 16 2.90 5.36 -7.22
CA ASN A 16 1.75 6.12 -6.72
C ASN A 16 1.91 6.45 -5.23
N MET A 17 2.35 5.47 -4.43
CA MET A 17 2.61 5.67 -3.00
C MET A 17 3.70 6.71 -2.78
N SER A 18 4.78 6.67 -3.56
CA SER A 18 5.88 7.64 -3.47
C SER A 18 5.45 9.06 -3.85
N LEU A 19 4.64 9.22 -4.90
CA LEU A 19 4.10 10.52 -5.31
C LEU A 19 3.17 11.10 -4.24
N LEU A 20 2.28 10.27 -3.66
CA LEU A 20 1.41 10.70 -2.56
C LEU A 20 2.19 11.09 -1.31
N ASP A 21 3.24 10.35 -0.97
CA ASP A 21 4.10 10.72 0.16
C ASP A 21 4.78 12.06 -0.06
N ALA A 22 5.36 12.28 -1.25
CA ALA A 22 6.00 13.55 -1.58
C ALA A 22 4.99 14.71 -1.54
N SER A 23 3.78 14.50 -2.09
CA SER A 23 2.72 15.52 -2.08
C SER A 23 2.27 15.86 -0.66
N VAL A 24 2.04 14.86 0.20
CA VAL A 24 1.61 15.10 1.58
C VAL A 24 2.73 15.74 2.39
N LEU A 25 3.97 15.26 2.26
CA LEU A 25 5.12 15.85 2.94
C LEU A 25 5.29 17.33 2.56
N GLY A 26 5.21 17.64 1.26
CA GLY A 26 5.28 19.03 0.77
C GLY A 26 4.20 19.92 1.40
N LYS A 27 2.95 19.45 1.46
CA LYS A 27 1.84 20.19 2.08
C LYS A 27 2.02 20.37 3.59
N CYS A 28 2.54 19.37 4.29
CA CYS A 28 2.84 19.48 5.73
C CYS A 28 3.94 20.52 5.98
N ILE A 29 5.01 20.50 5.19
CA ILE A 29 6.09 21.49 5.30
C ILE A 29 5.58 22.89 4.96
N GLU A 30 4.77 23.03 3.90
CA GLU A 30 4.14 24.31 3.53
C GLU A 30 3.26 24.87 4.65
N LYS A 31 2.47 24.02 5.31
CA LYS A 31 1.56 24.40 6.39
C LYS A 31 2.29 24.88 7.65
N TRP A 32 3.31 24.14 8.07
CA TRP A 32 3.97 24.36 9.37
C TRP A 32 5.19 25.27 9.28
N GLY A 33 5.78 25.43 8.10
CA GLY A 33 7.04 26.11 7.90
C GLY A 33 8.25 25.24 8.27
N ALA A 34 9.42 25.65 7.80
CA ALA A 34 10.68 24.93 8.06
C ALA A 34 11.09 25.00 9.54
N GLU A 35 10.62 26.03 10.26
CA GLU A 35 10.85 26.27 11.68
C GLU A 35 10.13 25.28 12.60
N LYS A 36 9.07 24.61 12.12
CA LYS A 36 8.29 23.60 12.86
C LYS A 36 8.33 22.24 12.14
N LEU A 37 9.53 21.82 11.73
CA LEU A 37 9.74 20.58 10.99
C LEU A 37 9.19 19.35 11.71
N GLU A 38 9.34 19.26 13.03
CA GLU A 38 8.83 18.13 13.82
C GLU A 38 7.31 17.99 13.69
N SER A 39 6.56 19.09 13.86
CA SER A 39 5.10 19.10 13.68
C SER A 39 4.69 18.75 12.25
N ALA A 40 5.46 19.19 11.25
CA ALA A 40 5.22 18.81 9.85
C ALA A 40 5.40 17.29 9.63
N LEU A 41 6.44 16.69 10.21
CA LEU A 41 6.72 15.27 10.09
C LEU A 41 5.71 14.41 10.87
N GLU A 42 5.27 14.87 12.04
CA GLU A 42 4.19 14.22 12.80
C GLU A 42 2.89 14.18 12.02
N GLU A 43 2.48 15.31 11.41
CA GLU A 43 1.28 15.35 10.58
C GLU A 43 1.41 14.50 9.32
N TYR A 44 2.58 14.54 8.64
CA TYR A 44 2.87 13.68 7.51
C TYR A 44 2.71 12.20 7.89
N GLN A 45 3.31 11.77 9.00
CA GLN A 45 3.24 10.39 9.47
C GLN A 45 1.80 10.01 9.85
N PHE A 46 1.09 10.88 10.56
CA PHE A 46 -0.31 10.69 10.93
C PHE A 46 -1.20 10.42 9.71
N ILE A 47 -1.00 11.18 8.62
CA ILE A 47 -1.75 11.02 7.37
C ILE A 47 -1.33 9.76 6.61
N ARG A 48 -0.03 9.51 6.47
CA ARG A 48 0.47 8.48 5.54
C ARG A 48 0.55 7.09 6.12
N LEU A 49 0.91 6.94 7.39
CA LEU A 49 1.15 5.63 8.02
C LEU A 49 -0.05 4.67 7.93
N PRO A 50 -1.31 5.09 8.19
CA PRO A 50 -2.46 4.19 8.09
C PRO A 50 -2.71 3.69 6.65
N VAL A 51 -2.43 4.53 5.66
CA VAL A 51 -2.63 4.22 4.23
C VAL A 51 -1.55 3.26 3.74
N THR A 52 -0.29 3.63 3.94
CA THR A 52 0.86 2.86 3.44
C THR A 52 0.94 1.49 4.10
N SER A 53 0.67 1.39 5.40
CA SER A 53 0.65 0.10 6.12
C SER A 53 -0.38 -0.88 5.53
N LYS A 54 -1.60 -0.41 5.27
CA LYS A 54 -2.66 -1.26 4.68
C LYS A 54 -2.33 -1.66 3.25
N GLN A 55 -1.75 -0.76 2.45
CA GLN A 55 -1.34 -1.07 1.08
C GLN A 55 -0.18 -2.07 1.02
N VAL A 56 0.84 -1.92 1.87
CA VAL A 56 1.97 -2.87 1.95
C VAL A 56 1.52 -4.25 2.40
N LEU A 57 0.69 -4.34 3.44
CA LEU A 57 0.18 -5.61 3.93
C LEU A 57 -0.70 -6.31 2.87
N HIS A 58 -1.54 -5.55 2.17
CA HIS A 58 -2.33 -6.08 1.07
C HIS A 58 -1.45 -6.57 -0.08
N ALA A 59 -0.42 -5.82 -0.48
CA ALA A 59 0.53 -6.23 -1.51
C ALA A 59 1.26 -7.54 -1.14
N ARG A 60 1.72 -7.67 0.11
CA ARG A 60 2.31 -8.92 0.61
C ARG A 60 1.33 -10.08 0.55
N ARG A 61 0.08 -9.88 1.00
CA ARG A 61 -0.95 -10.94 0.96
C ARG A 61 -1.20 -11.35 -0.49
N LEU A 62 -1.37 -10.40 -1.40
CA LEU A 62 -1.58 -10.65 -2.81
C LEU A 62 -0.39 -11.39 -3.45
N GLY A 63 0.84 -11.08 -3.05
CA GLY A 63 2.04 -11.82 -3.46
C GLY A 63 2.00 -13.28 -3.05
N ARG A 64 1.60 -13.56 -1.81
CA ARG A 64 1.44 -14.93 -1.32
C ARG A 64 0.39 -15.71 -2.10
N ILE A 65 -0.75 -15.09 -2.40
CA ILE A 65 -1.81 -15.71 -3.22
C ILE A 65 -1.27 -16.03 -4.63
N LYS A 66 -0.67 -15.03 -5.31
CA LYS A 66 -0.17 -15.19 -6.68
C LYS A 66 0.93 -16.25 -6.81
N GLN A 67 1.64 -16.54 -5.73
CA GLN A 67 2.69 -17.56 -5.67
C GLN A 67 2.18 -18.94 -5.21
N GLY A 68 0.88 -19.08 -4.93
CA GLY A 68 0.32 -20.34 -4.42
C GLY A 68 0.80 -20.70 -3.01
N LEU A 69 1.20 -19.71 -2.20
CA LEU A 69 1.64 -19.95 -0.82
C LEU A 69 0.44 -20.17 0.11
N VAL A 70 0.64 -21.02 1.11
CA VAL A 70 -0.38 -21.30 2.14
C VAL A 70 -0.69 -20.03 2.93
N LEU A 71 -1.99 -19.78 3.09
CA LEU A 71 -2.55 -18.71 3.91
C LEU A 71 -3.49 -19.32 4.97
N PRO A 72 -3.62 -18.72 6.16
CA PRO A 72 -4.42 -19.30 7.24
C PRO A 72 -5.92 -19.32 6.96
N ASP A 73 -6.38 -18.47 6.04
CA ASP A 73 -7.80 -18.22 5.73
C ASP A 73 -8.29 -18.90 4.45
N ARG A 74 -7.44 -19.65 3.74
CA ARG A 74 -7.78 -20.24 2.44
C ARG A 74 -6.83 -21.34 2.00
N ASP A 75 -7.32 -22.18 1.08
CA ASP A 75 -6.48 -23.09 0.33
C ASP A 75 -5.51 -22.34 -0.63
N PRO A 76 -4.36 -22.96 -0.96
CA PRO A 76 -3.45 -22.43 -1.97
C PRO A 76 -4.16 -22.12 -3.29
N PHE A 77 -3.83 -20.97 -3.86
CA PHE A 77 -4.40 -20.56 -5.15
C PHE A 77 -3.82 -21.39 -6.29
N ASP A 78 -4.68 -22.03 -7.07
CA ASP A 78 -4.34 -22.65 -8.35
C ASP A 78 -4.99 -21.85 -9.51
N PRO A 79 -4.19 -21.22 -10.39
CA PRO A 79 -4.71 -20.50 -11.55
C PRO A 79 -5.58 -21.36 -12.48
N LYS A 80 -5.39 -22.69 -12.52
CA LYS A 80 -6.14 -23.59 -13.40
C LYS A 80 -7.54 -23.91 -12.89
N SER A 81 -7.77 -23.74 -11.58
CA SER A 81 -9.05 -24.01 -10.93
C SER A 81 -9.58 -22.79 -10.17
N ALA A 82 -9.09 -21.60 -10.49
CA ALA A 82 -9.46 -20.36 -9.81
C ALA A 82 -10.95 -20.06 -9.97
N ARG A 83 -11.62 -19.77 -8.85
CA ARG A 83 -13.02 -19.32 -8.85
C ARG A 83 -13.08 -17.84 -9.21
N GLU A 84 -14.26 -17.38 -9.60
CA GLU A 84 -14.47 -15.96 -9.92
C GLU A 84 -14.15 -15.05 -8.71
N GLU A 85 -14.51 -15.49 -7.50
CA GLU A 85 -14.19 -14.81 -6.24
C GLU A 85 -12.68 -14.64 -6.04
N ASP A 86 -11.89 -15.68 -6.35
CA ASP A 86 -10.44 -15.62 -6.29
C ASP A 86 -9.90 -14.57 -7.28
N CYS A 87 -10.42 -14.57 -8.51
CA CYS A 87 -10.05 -13.59 -9.52
C CYS A 87 -10.42 -12.15 -9.12
N GLN A 88 -11.57 -11.94 -8.48
CA GLN A 88 -11.95 -10.63 -7.97
C GLN A 88 -10.97 -10.14 -6.91
N GLU A 89 -10.55 -11.00 -5.97
CA GLU A 89 -9.57 -10.63 -4.94
C GLU A 89 -8.23 -10.16 -5.52
N LEU A 90 -7.83 -10.70 -6.68
CA LEU A 90 -6.57 -10.34 -7.34
C LEU A 90 -6.56 -8.98 -8.05
N LEU A 91 -7.73 -8.34 -8.20
CA LEU A 91 -7.85 -7.09 -8.95
C LEU A 91 -7.18 -5.92 -8.22
N GLN A 92 -6.39 -5.15 -8.94
CA GLN A 92 -5.67 -3.99 -8.38
C GLN A 92 -6.61 -2.95 -7.74
N ARG A 93 -7.81 -2.76 -8.31
CA ARG A 93 -8.84 -1.84 -7.79
C ARG A 93 -9.29 -2.16 -6.36
N ASN A 94 -9.03 -3.38 -5.89
CA ASN A 94 -9.34 -3.83 -4.54
C ASN A 94 -8.20 -3.56 -3.53
N THR A 95 -7.09 -2.96 -4.00
CA THR A 95 -6.05 -2.47 -3.09
C THR A 95 -6.65 -1.39 -2.17
N PRO A 96 -6.39 -1.43 -0.85
CA PRO A 96 -6.87 -0.39 0.06
C PRO A 96 -6.49 1.01 -0.43
N PHE A 97 -7.45 1.94 -0.40
CA PHE A 97 -7.25 3.33 -0.82
C PHE A 97 -6.77 3.47 -2.28
N PHE A 98 -7.29 2.64 -3.20
CA PHE A 98 -6.89 2.67 -4.60
C PHE A 98 -7.15 4.02 -5.29
N ASN A 99 -8.28 4.66 -4.97
CA ASN A 99 -8.73 5.94 -5.54
C ASN A 99 -8.24 7.18 -4.78
N ILE A 100 -7.40 6.99 -3.76
CA ILE A 100 -6.75 8.08 -3.02
C ILE A 100 -5.36 8.31 -3.62
#